data_AF-A0A7J0CIP7-F1
#
_entry.id   AF-A0A7J0CIP7-F1
#
_cell.length_a   1.000
_cell.length_b   1.000
_cell.length_c   1.000
_cell.angle_alpha   90.00
_cell.angle_beta   90.00
_cell.angle_gamma   90.00
#
_symmetry.space_group_name_H-M   'P 1'
#
loop_
_entity.id
_entity.type
_entity.pdbx_description
1 polymer ?
#
loop_
_entity_poly.entity_id
_entity_poly.type
_entity_poly.pdbx_seq_one_letter_code
_entity_poly.pdbx_strand_id
1 'polypeptide(L)'
;MPVVRVHESYHRAPKGLTAEDEDRLATAAVARLQAQGYHVACDADFDTDDRLSSYPPSSAEVAHLAKRVQEATTTDETAAALTELTAPHDGVLIAIEEVLTATADFYDGLGEPPDPHIARRLRYLADEVLRTIRTDLSDSRNQLADRHAPHPGRSTCAQEVPANERERSAVCACPPPPRTLPAPPPPVAIGLRR
;
A
#
# COMPACT_ATOMS: atom_id res chain seq x y z
N MET A 1 -28.35 2.68 15.14
CA MET A 1 -28.92 2.91 13.79
C MET A 1 -27.75 3.35 12.91
N PRO A 2 -27.33 2.58 11.89
CA PRO A 2 -26.25 3.01 11.01
C PRO A 2 -26.76 4.16 10.14
N VAL A 3 -26.09 5.31 10.22
CA VAL A 3 -26.40 6.47 9.38
C VAL A 3 -25.68 6.27 8.05
N VAL A 4 -26.41 5.84 7.02
CA VAL A 4 -25.85 5.72 5.66
C VAL A 4 -26.01 7.07 4.97
N ARG A 5 -24.92 7.80 4.81
CA ARG A 5 -24.88 9.04 4.02
C ARG A 5 -24.29 8.73 2.65
N VAL A 6 -25.16 8.60 1.67
CA VAL A 6 -24.88 8.07 0.31
C VAL A 6 -23.89 8.96 -0.49
N HIS A 7 -23.62 10.18 -0.02
CA HIS A 7 -22.71 11.15 -0.68
C HIS A 7 -21.52 11.56 0.18
N GLU A 8 -21.33 10.92 1.33
CA GLU A 8 -20.18 11.19 2.20
C GLU A 8 -19.27 9.95 2.19
N SER A 9 -18.02 10.15 1.80
CA SER A 9 -16.97 9.15 1.96
C SER A 9 -16.64 9.01 3.45
N TYR A 10 -17.32 8.08 4.14
CA TYR A 10 -17.06 7.81 5.54
C TYR A 10 -15.88 6.84 5.68
N HIS A 11 -14.76 7.33 6.19
CA HIS A 11 -13.64 6.49 6.58
C HIS A 11 -13.88 5.96 7.99
N ARG A 12 -13.87 4.63 8.16
CA ARG A 12 -13.99 3.97 9.47
C ARG A 12 -12.65 3.38 9.89
N ALA A 13 -12.38 3.37 11.18
CA ALA A 13 -11.27 2.63 11.74
C ALA A 13 -11.46 1.11 11.54
N PRO A 14 -10.36 0.34 11.40
CA PRO A 14 -10.38 -1.12 11.53
C PRO A 14 -11.08 -1.58 12.80
N LYS A 15 -11.74 -2.73 12.75
CA LYS A 15 -12.49 -3.25 13.90
C LYS A 15 -11.57 -3.92 14.92
N GLY A 16 -11.75 -3.62 16.21
CA GLY A 16 -11.07 -4.34 17.28
C GLY A 16 -9.70 -3.77 17.63
N LEU A 17 -9.45 -2.52 17.24
CA LEU A 17 -8.29 -1.74 17.70
C LEU A 17 -8.36 -1.49 19.20
N THR A 18 -7.19 -1.32 19.81
CA THR A 18 -7.09 -0.78 21.17
C THR A 18 -7.35 0.73 21.13
N ALA A 19 -7.81 1.31 22.24
CA ALA A 19 -8.05 2.77 22.30
C ALA A 19 -6.79 3.58 21.95
N GLU A 20 -5.62 3.12 22.38
CA GLU A 20 -4.33 3.76 22.07
C GLU A 20 -4.00 3.72 20.57
N ASP A 21 -4.31 2.61 19.89
CA ASP A 21 -4.14 2.49 18.45
C ASP A 21 -5.14 3.34 17.66
N GLU A 22 -6.39 3.43 18.14
CA GLU A 22 -7.40 4.31 17.55
C GLU A 22 -6.96 5.77 17.63
N ASP A 23 -6.48 6.21 18.79
CA ASP A 23 -6.03 7.59 19.00
C ASP A 23 -4.82 7.90 18.11
N ARG A 24 -3.80 7.03 18.12
CA ARG A 24 -2.60 7.19 17.29
C ARG A 24 -2.93 7.29 15.80
N LEU A 25 -3.86 6.46 15.30
CA LEU A 25 -4.28 6.49 13.91
C LEU A 25 -5.08 7.77 13.58
N ALA A 26 -5.94 8.22 14.50
CA ALA A 26 -6.69 9.45 14.34
C ALA A 26 -5.77 10.67 14.30
N THR A 27 -4.81 10.78 15.22
CA THR A 27 -3.81 11.86 15.25
C THR A 27 -3.01 11.91 13.94
N ALA A 28 -2.51 10.76 13.47
CA ALA A 28 -1.74 10.69 12.23
C ALA A 28 -2.59 11.07 11.00
N ALA A 29 -3.87 10.71 10.97
CA ALA A 29 -4.77 11.07 9.88
C ALA A 29 -5.04 12.59 9.83
N VAL A 30 -5.27 13.22 10.99
CA VAL A 30 -5.45 14.68 11.09
C VAL A 30 -4.21 15.42 10.59
N ALA A 31 -3.03 15.05 11.09
CA ALA A 31 -1.75 15.66 10.71
C ALA A 31 -1.51 15.62 9.19
N ARG A 32 -1.76 14.46 8.55
CA ARG A 32 -1.62 14.31 7.09
C ARG A 32 -2.60 15.17 6.31
N LEU A 33 -3.87 15.20 6.71
CA LEU A 33 -4.88 16.01 6.03
C LEU A 33 -4.57 17.52 6.16
N GLN A 34 -4.15 17.97 7.34
CA GLN A 34 -3.73 19.35 7.56
C GLN A 34 -2.48 19.72 6.76
N ALA A 35 -1.49 18.81 6.66
CA ALA A 35 -0.28 19.02 5.85
C ALA A 35 -0.58 19.23 4.36
N GLN A 36 -1.67 18.65 3.86
CA GLN A 36 -2.18 18.83 2.50
C GLN A 36 -3.08 20.07 2.33
N GLY A 37 -3.26 20.87 3.40
CA GLY A 37 -4.05 22.10 3.36
C GLY A 37 -5.56 21.92 3.54
N TYR A 38 -6.03 20.72 3.92
CA TYR A 38 -7.43 20.52 4.25
C TYR A 38 -7.77 21.12 5.62
N HIS A 39 -8.93 21.76 5.72
CA HIS A 39 -9.50 22.16 6.99
C HIS A 39 -10.15 20.94 7.67
N VAL A 40 -9.51 20.41 8.71
CA VAL A 40 -10.01 19.29 9.50
C VAL A 40 -10.57 19.82 10.82
N ALA A 41 -11.83 19.51 11.11
CA ALA A 41 -12.39 19.73 12.44
C ALA A 41 -12.09 18.50 13.30
N CYS A 42 -11.23 18.65 14.31
CA CYS A 42 -10.86 17.60 15.26
C CYS A 42 -10.83 18.14 16.70
N ASP A 43 -10.90 17.25 17.68
CA ASP A 43 -10.66 17.63 19.08
C ASP A 43 -9.19 18.04 19.27
N ALA A 44 -8.94 18.87 20.28
CA ALA A 44 -7.60 19.43 20.54
C ALA A 44 -6.53 18.36 20.79
N ASP A 45 -6.92 17.18 21.29
CA ASP A 45 -6.00 16.06 21.54
C ASP A 45 -5.43 15.45 20.25
N PHE A 46 -6.05 15.73 19.09
CA PHE A 46 -5.61 15.26 17.77
C PHE A 46 -4.95 16.36 16.93
N ASP A 47 -4.97 17.61 17.39
CA ASP A 47 -4.37 18.75 16.69
C ASP A 47 -2.86 18.79 16.97
N THR A 48 -2.04 18.46 15.96
CA THR A 48 -0.59 18.35 16.11
C THR A 48 0.13 19.23 15.11
N ASP A 49 1.24 19.84 15.53
CA ASP A 49 2.09 20.67 14.67
C ASP A 49 2.89 19.86 13.63
N ASP A 50 2.74 18.54 13.60
CA ASP A 50 3.57 17.65 12.79
C ASP A 50 3.11 17.67 11.32
N ARG A 51 3.70 18.58 10.53
CA ARG A 51 3.44 18.70 9.10
C ARG A 51 4.47 17.88 8.33
N LEU A 52 4.10 16.64 7.99
CA LEU A 52 4.89 15.81 7.08
C LEU A 52 5.00 16.50 5.72
N SER A 53 6.22 16.78 5.26
CA SER A 53 6.45 17.33 3.93
C SER A 53 6.02 16.31 2.86
N SER A 54 4.98 16.62 2.11
CA SER A 54 4.48 15.78 1.02
C SER A 54 5.38 15.90 -0.20
N TYR A 55 6.48 15.13 -0.21
CA TYR A 55 7.22 14.84 -1.44
C TYR A 55 6.72 13.52 -2.03
N PRO A 56 6.70 13.37 -3.37
CA PRO A 56 6.32 12.10 -3.98
C PRO A 56 7.24 10.99 -3.47
N PRO A 57 6.70 9.78 -3.23
CA PRO A 57 7.46 8.70 -2.63
C PRO A 57 8.63 8.29 -3.52
N SER A 58 9.81 8.13 -2.93
CA SER A 58 11.00 7.71 -3.68
C SER A 58 10.89 6.25 -4.15
N SER A 59 11.61 5.89 -5.21
CA SER A 59 11.68 4.49 -5.66
C SER A 59 12.19 3.54 -4.56
N ALA A 60 13.02 4.05 -3.65
CA ALA A 60 13.50 3.32 -2.49
C ALA A 60 12.38 3.03 -1.47
N GLU A 61 11.47 3.98 -1.26
CA GLU A 61 10.28 3.80 -0.41
C GLU A 61 9.33 2.75 -0.97
N VAL A 62 9.08 2.76 -2.29
CA VAL A 62 8.25 1.73 -2.93
C VAL A 62 8.87 0.34 -2.80
N ALA A 63 10.19 0.22 -2.99
CA ALA A 63 10.90 -1.03 -2.77
C ALA A 63 10.85 -1.49 -1.29
N HIS A 64 10.93 -0.54 -0.37
CA HIS A 64 10.81 -0.79 1.06
C HIS A 64 9.40 -1.29 1.44
N LEU A 65 8.34 -0.75 0.82
CA LEU A 65 6.97 -1.23 0.99
C LEU A 65 6.81 -2.68 0.54
N ALA A 66 7.35 -3.03 -0.64
CA ALA A 66 7.34 -4.40 -1.12
C ALA A 66 8.07 -5.36 -0.16
N LYS A 67 9.22 -4.93 0.37
CA LYS A 67 9.99 -5.69 1.36
C LYS A 67 9.18 -5.90 2.65
N ARG A 68 8.53 -4.86 3.17
CA ARG A 68 7.66 -4.95 4.36
C ARG A 68 6.53 -5.96 4.18
N VAL A 69 5.86 -5.96 3.02
CA VAL A 69 4.82 -6.97 2.72
C VAL A 69 5.42 -8.38 2.64
N GLN A 70 6.63 -8.52 2.11
CA GLN A 70 7.30 -9.82 2.02
C GLN A 70 7.73 -10.36 3.40
N GLU A 71 8.13 -9.48 4.31
CA GLU A 71 8.59 -9.81 5.66
C GLU A 71 7.44 -9.87 6.68
N ALA A 72 6.27 -9.31 6.35
CA ALA A 72 5.11 -9.25 7.23
C ALA A 72 4.73 -10.64 7.78
N THR A 73 4.64 -10.69 9.10
CA THR A 73 4.25 -11.83 9.92
C THR A 73 2.82 -11.70 10.44
N THR A 74 2.20 -10.53 10.31
CA THR A 74 0.80 -10.28 10.68
C THR A 74 0.02 -9.63 9.54
N THR A 75 -1.32 -9.74 9.59
CA THR A 75 -2.20 -9.04 8.65
C THR A 75 -2.12 -7.52 8.84
N ASP A 76 -1.85 -7.06 10.06
CA ASP A 76 -1.75 -5.64 10.41
C ASP A 76 -0.51 -4.99 9.79
N GLU A 77 0.62 -5.69 9.78
CA GLU A 77 1.85 -5.23 9.11
C GLU A 77 1.64 -5.08 7.58
N THR A 78 0.93 -6.04 6.98
CA THR A 78 0.58 -5.97 5.56
C THR A 78 -0.38 -4.83 5.28
N ALA A 79 -1.43 -4.68 6.11
CA ALA A 79 -2.39 -3.59 5.99
C ALA A 79 -1.70 -2.23 6.12
N ALA A 80 -0.77 -2.07 7.06
CA ALA A 80 0.01 -0.85 7.24
C ALA A 80 0.82 -0.48 5.99
N ALA A 81 1.48 -1.45 5.35
CA ALA A 81 2.19 -1.20 4.09
C ALA A 81 1.22 -0.80 2.95
N LEU A 82 0.04 -1.44 2.86
CA LEU A 82 -0.98 -1.05 1.88
C LEU A 82 -1.59 0.32 2.17
N THR A 83 -1.65 0.76 3.44
CA THR A 83 -2.08 2.12 3.81
C THR A 83 -1.20 3.17 3.14
N GLU A 84 0.12 2.97 3.11
CA GLU A 84 1.06 3.91 2.48
C GLU A 84 0.93 3.93 0.95
N LEU A 85 0.66 2.77 0.31
CA LEU A 85 0.39 2.71 -1.13
C LEU A 85 -0.92 3.42 -1.53
N THR A 86 -1.93 3.30 -0.68
CA THR A 86 -3.31 3.76 -0.93
C THR A 86 -3.66 5.06 -0.20
N ALA A 87 -2.66 5.72 0.41
CA ALA A 87 -2.89 6.89 1.22
C ALA A 87 -3.59 7.98 0.39
N PRO A 88 -4.64 8.62 0.93
CA PRO A 88 -5.30 9.71 0.25
C PRO A 88 -4.33 10.88 0.15
N HIS A 89 -4.09 11.34 -1.08
CA HIS A 89 -3.28 12.52 -1.45
C HIS A 89 -1.75 12.36 -1.47
N ASP A 90 -1.14 11.56 -0.61
CA ASP A 90 0.33 11.34 -0.59
C ASP A 90 0.74 9.89 -0.92
N GLY A 91 -0.22 9.04 -1.27
CA GLY A 91 0.05 7.66 -1.64
C GLY A 91 0.79 7.51 -2.96
N VAL A 92 1.51 6.41 -3.11
CA VAL A 92 2.24 6.07 -4.36
C VAL A 92 1.34 6.13 -5.59
N LEU A 93 0.09 5.65 -5.48
CA LEU A 93 -0.84 5.68 -6.61
C LEU A 93 -1.26 7.11 -7.00
N ILE A 94 -1.32 8.05 -6.04
CA ILE A 94 -1.60 9.47 -6.33
C ILE A 94 -0.41 10.09 -7.07
N ALA A 95 0.82 9.83 -6.62
CA ALA A 95 2.00 10.32 -7.32
C ALA A 95 2.08 9.81 -8.79
N ILE A 96 1.64 8.56 -9.05
CA ILE A 96 1.55 8.04 -10.42
C ILE A 96 0.44 8.75 -11.20
N GLU A 97 -0.71 9.01 -10.59
CA GLU A 97 -1.82 9.77 -11.18
C GLU A 97 -1.37 11.18 -11.61
N GLU A 98 -0.61 11.87 -10.77
CA GLU A 98 -0.04 13.19 -11.06
C GLU A 98 0.93 13.15 -12.24
N VAL A 99 1.83 12.15 -12.29
CA VAL A 99 2.77 11.99 -13.42
C VAL A 99 2.03 11.73 -14.73
N LEU A 100 1.01 10.86 -14.73
CA LEU A 100 0.22 10.57 -15.91
C LEU A 100 -0.55 11.80 -16.40
N THR A 101 -1.13 12.57 -15.48
CA THR A 101 -1.86 13.80 -15.78
C THR A 101 -0.94 14.87 -16.34
N ALA A 102 0.20 15.14 -15.70
CA ALA A 102 1.20 16.07 -16.20
C ALA A 102 1.76 15.66 -17.58
N THR A 103 1.92 14.37 -17.82
CA THR A 103 2.34 13.86 -19.13
C THR A 103 1.24 14.06 -20.18
N ALA A 104 -0.03 13.87 -19.83
CA ALA A 104 -1.15 14.15 -20.74
C ALA A 104 -1.20 15.63 -21.13
N ASP A 105 -1.00 16.53 -20.16
CA ASP A 105 -0.97 17.97 -20.40
C ASP A 105 0.22 18.38 -21.28
N PHE A 106 1.37 17.69 -21.14
CA PHE A 106 2.49 17.86 -22.04
C PHE A 106 2.14 17.48 -23.49
N TYR A 107 1.46 16.34 -23.70
CA TYR A 107 1.02 15.93 -25.04
C TYR A 107 0.03 16.92 -25.67
N ASP A 108 -0.86 17.52 -24.89
CA ASP A 108 -1.78 18.54 -25.41
C ASP A 108 -1.06 19.79 -25.97
N GLY A 109 0.20 20.02 -25.57
CA GLY A 109 1.04 21.11 -26.05
C GLY A 109 1.90 20.80 -27.30
N LEU A 110 1.96 19.54 -27.76
CA LEU A 110 2.85 19.11 -28.85
C LEU A 110 2.27 19.35 -30.26
N GLY A 111 0.95 19.24 -30.42
CA GLY A 111 0.23 19.65 -31.62
C GLY A 111 0.32 18.70 -32.83
N GLU A 112 0.92 17.50 -32.68
CA GLU A 112 0.87 16.47 -33.71
C GLU A 112 -0.48 15.73 -33.70
N PRO A 113 -0.91 15.17 -34.86
CA PRO A 113 -2.18 14.45 -34.95
C PRO A 113 -2.44 13.33 -33.92
N PRO A 114 -1.45 12.51 -33.49
CA PRO A 114 -1.69 11.46 -32.49
C PRO A 114 -1.80 11.98 -31.05
N ASP A 115 -1.30 13.18 -30.75
CA ASP A 115 -1.12 13.64 -29.37
C ASP A 115 -2.41 13.72 -28.57
N PRO A 116 -3.54 14.23 -29.10
CA PRO A 116 -4.80 14.26 -28.35
C PRO A 116 -5.30 12.86 -27.94
N HIS A 117 -5.03 11.86 -28.77
CA HIS A 117 -5.38 10.47 -28.45
C HIS A 117 -4.48 9.91 -27.34
N ILE A 118 -3.19 10.22 -27.35
CA ILE A 118 -2.24 9.81 -26.31
C ILE A 118 -2.61 10.48 -24.97
N ALA A 119 -2.86 11.79 -24.96
CA ALA A 119 -3.28 12.53 -23.78
C ALA A 119 -4.56 11.95 -23.18
N ARG A 120 -5.56 11.64 -24.01
CA ARG A 120 -6.80 10.98 -23.57
C ARG A 120 -6.55 9.60 -22.96
N ARG A 121 -5.64 8.82 -23.54
CA ARG A 121 -5.29 7.50 -23.00
C ARG A 121 -4.60 7.61 -21.65
N LEU A 122 -3.71 8.58 -21.46
CA LEU A 122 -3.03 8.81 -20.18
C LEU A 122 -4.04 9.21 -19.09
N ARG A 123 -4.98 10.10 -19.40
CA ARG A 123 -6.08 10.47 -18.49
C ARG A 123 -6.96 9.27 -18.14
N TYR A 124 -7.29 8.41 -19.10
CA TYR A 124 -8.01 7.17 -18.82
C TYR A 124 -7.26 6.24 -17.86
N LEU A 125 -5.94 6.12 -18.01
CA LEU A 125 -5.13 5.32 -17.07
C LEU A 125 -5.15 5.90 -15.66
N ALA A 126 -5.06 7.22 -15.54
CA ALA A 126 -5.16 7.94 -14.27
C ALA A 126 -6.55 7.77 -13.62
N ASP A 127 -7.61 8.11 -14.35
CA ASP A 127 -8.97 8.23 -13.80
C ASP A 127 -9.65 6.88 -13.57
N GLU A 128 -9.45 5.90 -14.46
CA GLU A 128 -10.19 4.64 -14.42
C GLU A 128 -9.33 3.48 -13.90
N VAL A 129 -8.12 3.32 -14.45
CA VAL A 129 -7.29 2.15 -14.12
C VAL A 129 -6.70 2.29 -12.72
N LEU A 130 -6.05 3.42 -12.41
CA LEU A 130 -5.50 3.63 -11.07
C LEU A 130 -6.59 3.71 -10.01
N ARG A 131 -7.74 4.31 -10.32
CA ARG A 131 -8.90 4.33 -9.40
C ARG A 131 -9.38 2.92 -9.06
N THR A 132 -9.44 2.02 -10.05
CA THR A 132 -9.81 0.61 -9.83
C THR A 132 -8.79 -0.08 -8.93
N ILE A 133 -7.49 0.04 -9.25
CA ILE A 133 -6.40 -0.53 -8.45
C ILE A 133 -6.42 0.00 -7.01
N ARG A 134 -6.61 1.32 -6.83
CA ARG A 134 -6.71 1.96 -5.52
C ARG A 134 -7.87 1.40 -4.70
N THR A 135 -9.02 1.18 -5.35
CA THR A 135 -10.21 0.62 -4.70
C THR A 135 -9.94 -0.81 -4.24
N ASP A 136 -9.46 -1.68 -5.12
CA ASP A 136 -9.18 -3.09 -4.81
C ASP A 136 -8.12 -3.25 -3.71
N LEU A 137 -7.07 -2.42 -3.73
CA LEU A 137 -6.04 -2.42 -2.68
C LEU A 137 -6.58 -1.86 -1.36
N SER A 138 -7.44 -0.85 -1.39
CA SER A 138 -8.09 -0.31 -0.18
C SER A 138 -9.02 -1.35 0.45
N ASP A 139 -9.77 -2.08 -0.36
CA ASP A 139 -10.63 -3.17 0.12
C ASP A 139 -9.82 -4.33 0.69
N SER A 140 -8.73 -4.71 0.01
CA SER A 140 -7.80 -5.74 0.50
C SER A 140 -7.15 -5.33 1.83
N ARG A 141 -6.71 -4.07 1.94
CA ARG A 141 -6.18 -3.48 3.17
C ARG A 141 -7.21 -3.54 4.29
N ASN A 142 -8.46 -3.14 4.03
CA ASN A 142 -9.52 -3.15 5.04
C ASN A 142 -9.83 -4.57 5.52
N GLN A 143 -9.83 -5.56 4.62
CA GLN A 143 -10.03 -6.96 4.99
C GLN A 143 -8.89 -7.52 5.84
N LEU A 144 -7.64 -7.13 5.55
CA LEU A 144 -6.48 -7.53 6.33
C LEU A 144 -6.47 -6.87 7.71
N ALA A 145 -6.77 -5.57 7.76
CA ALA A 145 -6.87 -4.82 9.00
C ALA A 145 -7.98 -5.39 9.90
N ASP A 146 -9.17 -5.69 9.36
CA ASP A 146 -10.28 -6.27 10.14
C ASP A 146 -9.97 -7.70 10.65
N ARG A 147 -8.93 -8.38 10.14
CA ARG A 147 -8.61 -9.78 10.47
C ARG A 147 -7.71 -9.95 11.69
N HIS A 148 -6.83 -9.00 12.00
CA HIS A 148 -5.92 -9.00 13.15
C HIS A 148 -5.28 -10.38 13.46
N ALA A 149 -4.72 -11.05 12.45
CA ALA A 149 -4.22 -12.42 12.56
C ALA A 149 -2.73 -12.54 12.22
N PRO A 150 -2.01 -13.48 12.84
CA PRO A 150 -0.69 -13.88 12.38
C PRO A 150 -0.78 -14.59 11.02
N HIS A 151 0.25 -14.44 10.20
CA HIS A 151 0.37 -15.12 8.93
C HIS A 151 0.71 -16.61 9.15
N PRO A 152 -0.06 -17.57 8.60
CA PRO A 152 0.05 -18.99 8.97
C PRO A 152 1.38 -19.65 8.61
N GLY A 153 2.09 -19.11 7.62
CA GLY A 153 3.39 -19.62 7.15
C GLY A 153 4.58 -18.70 7.39
N ARG A 154 4.43 -17.66 8.23
CA ARG A 154 5.51 -16.70 8.52
C ARG A 154 5.51 -16.38 10.00
N SER A 155 6.67 -16.49 10.63
CA SER A 155 6.87 -16.20 12.04
C SER A 155 8.25 -15.60 12.25
N THR A 156 8.38 -14.67 13.18
CA THR A 156 9.69 -14.26 13.70
C THR A 156 10.33 -15.45 14.42
N CYS A 157 11.55 -15.89 14.03
CA CYS A 157 12.27 -16.92 14.79
C CYS A 157 12.64 -16.28 16.15
N ALA A 158 11.96 -16.70 17.22
CA ALA A 158 12.07 -16.10 18.55
C ALA A 158 13.34 -16.53 19.34
N GLN A 159 14.24 -17.31 18.73
CA GLN A 159 15.49 -17.72 19.37
C GLN A 159 16.58 -16.66 19.14
N GLU A 160 16.68 -15.73 20.07
CA GLU A 160 17.96 -15.05 20.33
C GLU A 160 18.88 -16.11 20.95
N VAL A 161 19.91 -16.55 20.21
CA VAL A 161 20.90 -17.51 20.72
C VAL A 161 21.75 -16.77 21.75
N PRO A 162 21.71 -17.13 23.06
CA PRO A 162 22.58 -16.50 24.03
C PRO A 162 24.05 -16.74 23.65
N ALA A 163 24.89 -15.72 23.75
CA ALA A 163 26.27 -15.71 23.21
C ALA A 163 27.20 -16.81 23.76
N ASN A 164 26.76 -17.57 24.77
CA ASN A 164 27.48 -18.66 25.41
C ASN A 164 27.09 -20.07 24.93
N GLU A 165 26.11 -20.22 24.03
CA GLU A 165 25.61 -21.53 23.59
C GLU A 165 26.18 -21.90 22.22
N ARG A 166 27.13 -22.85 22.19
CA ARG A 166 27.93 -23.16 20.99
C ARG A 166 27.37 -24.27 20.11
N GLU A 167 26.38 -25.04 20.55
CA GLU A 167 25.87 -26.17 19.77
C GLU A 167 24.55 -26.71 20.35
N ARG A 168 23.43 -26.55 19.62
CA ARG A 168 22.47 -27.63 19.30
C ARG A 168 21.42 -27.22 18.27
N SER A 169 21.23 -28.13 17.30
CA SER A 169 20.10 -28.36 16.40
C SER A 169 19.63 -27.22 15.49
N ALA A 170 20.05 -27.30 14.22
CA ALA A 170 19.54 -26.56 13.06
C ALA A 170 18.08 -26.93 12.69
N VAL A 171 17.18 -26.95 13.66
CA VAL A 171 15.73 -27.03 13.44
C VAL A 171 15.11 -25.89 14.23
N CYS A 172 15.25 -24.65 13.73
CA CYS A 172 14.31 -23.59 14.14
C CYS A 172 12.92 -24.10 13.71
N ALA A 173 11.95 -24.08 14.61
CA ALA A 173 10.56 -24.44 14.33
C ALA A 173 9.86 -23.43 13.39
N CYS A 174 10.61 -22.49 12.81
CA CYS A 174 10.10 -21.62 11.77
C CYS A 174 9.71 -22.45 10.55
N PRO A 175 8.50 -22.22 10.00
CA PRO A 175 8.15 -22.79 8.71
C PRO A 175 9.20 -22.34 7.68
N PRO A 176 9.70 -23.25 6.81
CA PRO A 176 10.59 -22.84 5.75
C PRO A 176 9.87 -21.81 4.86
N PRO A 177 10.57 -20.78 4.36
CA PRO A 177 9.94 -19.76 3.52
C PRO A 177 9.23 -20.42 2.32
N PRO A 178 8.08 -19.90 1.87
CA PRO A 178 7.36 -20.47 0.74
C PRO A 178 8.28 -20.47 -0.48
N ARG A 179 8.57 -21.67 -0.99
CA ARG A 179 9.36 -21.82 -2.21
C ARG A 179 8.52 -21.29 -3.37
N THR A 180 8.89 -20.13 -3.91
CA THR A 180 8.46 -19.72 -5.25
C THR A 180 8.98 -20.75 -6.23
N LEU A 181 8.11 -21.64 -6.71
CA LEU A 181 8.46 -22.58 -7.77
C LEU A 181 8.79 -21.77 -9.04
N PRO A 182 9.94 -22.02 -9.69
CA PRO A 182 10.22 -21.40 -10.97
C PRO A 182 9.15 -21.80 -11.98
N ALA A 183 8.65 -20.83 -12.75
CA ALA A 183 7.68 -21.08 -13.80
C ALA A 183 8.20 -22.17 -14.75
N PRO A 184 7.34 -23.13 -15.17
CA PRO A 184 7.76 -24.19 -16.08
C PRO A 184 8.28 -23.56 -17.39
N PRO A 185 9.37 -24.10 -17.96
CA PRO A 185 9.91 -23.57 -19.22
C PRO A 185 8.86 -23.69 -20.33
N PRO A 186 8.84 -22.74 -21.28
CA PRO A 186 7.87 -22.78 -22.39
C PRO A 186 8.03 -24.06 -23.20
N PRO A 187 6.93 -24.64 -23.73
CA PRO A 187 6.98 -25.87 -24.51
C PRO A 187 7.81 -25.66 -25.77
N VAL A 188 8.84 -26.51 -25.94
CA VAL A 188 9.66 -26.55 -27.15
C VAL A 188 8.80 -27.07 -28.30
N ALA A 189 8.58 -26.25 -29.33
CA ALA A 189 7.92 -26.68 -30.55
C ALA A 189 8.78 -27.76 -31.24
N ILE A 190 8.24 -28.98 -31.32
CA ILE A 190 8.82 -30.05 -32.12
C ILE A 190 8.63 -29.67 -33.58
N GLY A 191 9.70 -29.23 -34.22
CA GLY A 191 9.74 -28.94 -35.65
C GLY A 191 9.46 -30.21 -36.46
N LEU A 192 8.43 -30.14 -37.31
CA LEU A 192 8.21 -31.09 -38.39
C LEU A 192 9.38 -30.99 -39.38
N ARG A 193 10.15 -32.08 -39.53
CA ARG A 193 11.10 -32.22 -40.65
C ARG A 193 10.31 -32.52 -41.93
N ARG A 194 10.71 -31.81 -42.99
CA ARG A 194 10.29 -31.96 -44.39
C ARG A 194 10.42 -33.39 -44.90
#